data_AF-A0A813UIH9-F1
#
_entry.id   AF-A0A813UIH9-F1
#
_cell.length_a   1.000
_cell.length_b   1.000
_cell.length_c   1.000
_cell.angle_alpha   90.00
_cell.angle_beta   90.00
_cell.angle_gamma   90.00
#
_symmetry.space_group_name_H-M   'P 1'
#
loop_
_entity.id
_entity.type
_entity.pdbx_description
1 polymer ?
#
loop_
_entity_poly.entity_id
_entity_poly.type
_entity_poly.pdbx_seq_one_letter_code
_entity_poly.pdbx_strand_id
1 'polypeptide(L)'
;MRQVAVEKFVYKWTYSTAILYAATLVTTIGYGNISPKTTLGKISTVIYALIGILLVVSWLKLVGDSLALLATQYYQRLSRCYRRYLKEKKISLREKVDEKVPFWVPITLLILYLIAGSLLFATWEGWSYIDSAYFSFITFTTIGFGDLVPGETTITHRNGRSLICAMYLLFGVMLTALSFKLIQEDIDRIKSRLLQRLGIEHVHLSSIKR
;
A
#
# COMPACT_ATOMS: atom_id res chain seq x y z
N MET A 1 -11.29 -35.98 -27.24
CA MET A 1 -10.92 -34.93 -26.26
C MET A 1 -10.39 -33.74 -27.04
N ARG A 2 -11.24 -32.76 -27.36
CA ARG A 2 -10.82 -31.52 -28.04
C ARG A 2 -10.19 -30.60 -27.00
N GLN A 3 -8.93 -30.23 -27.22
CA GLN A 3 -8.32 -29.11 -26.52
C GLN A 3 -9.16 -27.86 -26.82
N VAL A 4 -9.87 -27.36 -25.81
CA VAL A 4 -10.38 -25.99 -25.84
C VAL A 4 -9.11 -25.13 -25.78
N ALA A 5 -8.71 -24.61 -26.94
CA ALA A 5 -7.65 -23.62 -27.00
C ALA A 5 -8.12 -22.43 -26.15
N VAL A 6 -7.51 -22.27 -24.98
CA VAL A 6 -7.58 -21.02 -24.24
C VAL A 6 -6.98 -19.98 -25.19
N GLU A 7 -7.82 -19.12 -25.78
CA GLU A 7 -7.33 -17.93 -26.45
C GLU A 7 -6.49 -17.18 -25.43
N LYS A 8 -5.16 -17.28 -25.56
CA LYS A 8 -4.26 -16.38 -24.85
C LYS A 8 -4.61 -15.00 -25.37
N PHE A 9 -5.33 -14.21 -24.58
CA PHE A 9 -5.49 -12.79 -24.83
C PHE A 9 -4.09 -12.21 -25.08
N VAL A 10 -3.76 -11.96 -26.35
CA VAL A 10 -2.46 -11.39 -26.71
C VAL A 10 -2.57 -9.91 -26.39
N TYR A 11 -2.20 -9.54 -25.16
CA TYR A 11 -2.10 -8.14 -24.78
C TYR A 11 -1.16 -7.41 -25.76
N LYS A 12 -1.72 -6.46 -26.51
CA LYS A 12 -0.95 -5.59 -27.42
C LYS A 12 -0.39 -4.42 -26.63
N TRP A 13 0.85 -4.04 -26.93
CA TRP A 13 1.49 -2.86 -26.37
C TRP A 13 0.77 -1.59 -26.84
N THR A 14 -0.14 -1.08 -26.02
CA THR A 14 -0.74 0.25 -26.15
C THR A 14 -0.14 1.20 -25.13
N TYR A 15 -0.30 2.52 -25.31
CA TYR A 15 0.16 3.52 -24.35
C TYR A 15 -0.40 3.29 -22.93
N SER A 16 -1.70 2.96 -22.83
CA SER A 16 -2.37 2.68 -21.56
C SER A 16 -1.81 1.46 -20.85
N THR A 17 -1.62 0.37 -21.58
CA THR A 17 -1.02 -0.86 -21.03
C THR A 17 0.47 -0.69 -20.74
N ALA A 18 1.17 0.19 -21.46
CA ALA A 18 2.57 0.49 -21.22
C ALA A 18 2.77 1.30 -19.92
N ILE A 19 1.91 2.28 -19.65
CA ILE A 19 1.91 3.00 -18.36
C ILE A 19 1.61 2.03 -17.21
N LEU A 20 0.61 1.17 -17.38
CA LEU A 20 0.25 0.20 -16.35
C LEU A 20 1.40 -0.79 -16.11
N TYR A 21 2.01 -1.30 -17.18
CA TYR A 21 3.22 -2.12 -17.11
C TYR A 21 4.33 -1.40 -16.34
N ALA A 22 4.66 -0.17 -16.72
CA ALA A 22 5.68 0.64 -16.05
C ALA A 22 5.38 0.84 -14.56
N ALA A 23 4.14 1.19 -14.21
CA ALA A 23 3.67 1.38 -12.83
C ALA A 23 3.81 0.08 -12.02
N THR A 24 3.32 -1.05 -12.56
CA THR A 24 3.39 -2.36 -11.88
C THR A 24 4.82 -2.84 -11.67
N LEU A 25 5.75 -2.40 -12.52
CA LEU A 25 7.14 -2.77 -12.45
C LEU A 25 7.91 -1.99 -11.38
N VAL A 26 7.71 -0.67 -11.30
CA VAL A 26 8.34 0.15 -10.24
C VAL A 26 7.71 -0.06 -8.86
N THR A 27 6.45 -0.51 -8.82
CA THR A 27 5.75 -0.90 -7.59
C THR A 27 5.98 -2.35 -7.19
N THR A 28 6.73 -3.11 -7.98
CA THR A 28 7.04 -4.54 -7.76
C THR A 28 5.81 -5.47 -7.72
N ILE A 29 4.66 -5.02 -8.22
CA ILE A 29 3.43 -5.83 -8.32
C ILE A 29 3.58 -6.88 -9.42
N GLY A 30 4.03 -6.45 -10.61
CA GLY A 30 4.40 -7.32 -11.72
C GLY A 30 3.36 -8.37 -12.13
N TYR A 31 2.18 -7.96 -12.62
CA TYR A 31 1.09 -8.87 -13.04
C TYR A 31 1.48 -9.98 -14.03
N GLY A 32 2.57 -9.82 -14.79
CA GLY A 32 3.07 -10.84 -15.71
C GLY A 32 2.24 -11.04 -16.98
N ASN A 33 1.09 -10.39 -17.11
CA ASN A 33 0.21 -10.40 -18.28
C ASN A 33 0.87 -9.81 -19.54
N ILE A 34 1.73 -8.81 -19.36
CA ILE A 34 2.54 -8.18 -20.43
C ILE A 34 4.02 -8.28 -20.06
N SER A 35 4.83 -8.78 -20.98
CA SER A 35 6.27 -8.90 -20.80
C SER A 35 7.06 -8.63 -22.10
N PRO A 36 8.27 -8.04 -22.00
CA PRO A 36 9.11 -7.76 -23.15
C PRO A 36 9.64 -9.06 -23.75
N LYS A 37 9.30 -9.30 -25.02
CA LYS A 37 9.77 -10.49 -25.76
C LYS A 37 11.15 -10.29 -26.38
N THR A 38 11.51 -9.03 -26.70
CA THR A 38 12.78 -8.68 -27.35
C THR A 38 13.94 -8.58 -26.37
N THR A 39 15.16 -8.89 -26.81
CA THR A 39 16.38 -8.77 -26.00
C THR A 39 16.57 -7.34 -25.49
N LEU A 40 16.40 -6.35 -26.37
CA LEU A 40 16.51 -4.94 -26.00
C LEU A 40 15.44 -4.55 -24.95
N GLY A 41 14.19 -4.97 -25.14
CA GLY A 41 13.11 -4.67 -24.19
C GLY A 41 13.36 -5.26 -22.80
N LYS A 42 13.97 -6.45 -22.72
CA LYS A 42 14.38 -7.06 -21.45
C LYS A 42 15.49 -6.25 -20.77
N ILE A 43 16.52 -5.83 -21.51
CA ILE A 43 17.60 -5.00 -20.96
C ILE A 43 17.05 -3.65 -20.45
N SER A 44 16.22 -2.97 -21.26
CA SER A 44 15.58 -1.71 -20.86
C SER A 44 14.72 -1.87 -19.60
N THR A 45 14.01 -3.00 -19.49
CA THR A 45 13.20 -3.33 -18.32
C THR A 45 14.03 -3.47 -17.06
N VAL A 46 15.17 -4.15 -17.13
CA VAL A 46 16.08 -4.31 -15.99
C VAL A 46 16.60 -2.94 -15.51
N ILE A 47 17.08 -2.09 -16.44
CA ILE A 47 17.57 -0.75 -16.11
C ILE A 47 16.46 0.11 -15.49
N TYR A 48 15.26 0.07 -16.09
CA TYR A 48 14.11 0.80 -15.60
C TYR A 48 13.66 0.34 -14.21
N ALA A 49 13.66 -0.97 -13.94
CA ALA A 49 13.33 -1.52 -12.62
C ALA A 49 14.31 -1.05 -11.54
N LEU A 50 15.62 -1.14 -11.81
CA LEU A 50 16.65 -0.77 -10.84
C LEU A 50 16.53 0.69 -10.41
N ILE A 51 16.40 1.61 -11.37
CA ILE A 51 16.29 3.04 -11.07
C ILE A 51 14.90 3.35 -10.48
N GLY A 52 13.85 2.81 -11.09
CA GLY A 52 12.46 3.10 -10.75
C GLY A 52 12.10 2.67 -9.34
N ILE A 53 12.48 1.47 -8.91
CA ILE A 53 12.21 0.98 -7.55
C ILE A 53 12.89 1.87 -6.51
N LEU A 54 14.15 2.27 -6.72
CA LEU A 54 14.86 3.17 -5.80
C LEU A 54 14.17 4.54 -5.69
N LEU A 55 13.72 5.09 -6.82
CA LEU A 55 12.97 6.35 -6.85
C LEU A 55 11.62 6.22 -6.14
N VAL A 56 10.88 5.14 -6.39
CA VAL A 56 9.59 4.89 -5.75
C VAL A 56 9.76 4.70 -4.24
N VAL A 57 10.71 3.90 -3.77
CA VAL A 57 10.99 3.74 -2.32
C VAL A 57 11.36 5.08 -1.66
N SER A 58 12.18 5.89 -2.32
CA SER A 58 12.54 7.23 -1.81
C SER A 58 11.33 8.17 -1.74
N TRP A 59 10.49 8.15 -2.78
CA TRP A 59 9.24 8.92 -2.82
C TRP A 59 8.24 8.44 -1.76
N LEU A 60 8.08 7.13 -1.61
CA LEU A 60 7.25 6.50 -0.59
C LEU A 60 7.62 6.96 0.81
N LYS A 61 8.92 7.13 1.11
CA LYS A 61 9.38 7.65 2.39
C LYS A 61 8.95 9.10 2.60
N LEU A 62 9.22 9.98 1.63
CA LEU A 62 8.90 11.42 1.73
C LEU A 62 7.40 11.67 1.91
N VAL A 63 6.58 11.01 1.08
CA VAL A 63 5.12 11.18 1.14
C VAL A 63 4.54 10.44 2.34
N GLY A 64 5.05 9.24 2.66
CA GLY A 64 4.63 8.46 3.82
C GLY A 64 4.86 9.21 5.14
N ASP A 65 6.02 9.84 5.32
CA ASP A 65 6.32 10.66 6.51
C ASP A 65 5.38 11.88 6.58
N SER A 66 5.12 12.53 5.44
CA SER A 66 4.17 13.64 5.36
C SER A 66 2.75 13.22 5.74
N LEU A 67 2.29 12.07 5.25
CA LEU A 67 0.96 11.52 5.54
C LEU A 67 0.84 11.07 7.01
N ALA A 68 1.88 10.45 7.57
CA ALA A 68 1.94 10.07 8.97
C ALA A 68 1.88 11.29 9.90
N LEU A 69 2.58 12.37 9.54
CA LEU A 69 2.53 13.64 10.28
C LEU A 69 1.13 14.25 10.22
N LEU A 70 0.48 14.27 9.05
CA LEU A 70 -0.88 14.76 8.90
C LEU A 70 -1.88 13.93 9.74
N ALA A 71 -1.78 12.61 9.69
CA ALA A 71 -2.60 11.71 10.50
C ALA A 71 -2.39 11.96 12.00
N THR A 72 -1.13 12.16 12.42
CA THR A 72 -0.78 12.48 13.81
C THR A 72 -1.33 13.84 14.22
N GLN A 73 -1.18 14.87 13.40
CA GLN A 73 -1.74 16.21 13.66
C GLN A 73 -3.26 16.17 13.80
N TYR A 74 -3.94 15.43 12.92
CA TYR A 74 -5.38 15.24 12.98
C TYR A 74 -5.80 14.50 14.27
N TYR A 75 -5.14 13.39 14.60
CA TYR A 75 -5.38 12.63 15.84
C TYR A 75 -5.10 13.47 17.09
N GLN A 76 -4.04 14.29 17.08
CA GLN A 76 -3.71 15.21 18.17
C GLN A 76 -4.72 16.36 18.30
N ARG A 77 -5.31 16.83 17.20
CA ARG A 77 -6.42 17.80 17.25
C ARG A 77 -7.65 17.17 17.91
N LEU A 78 -8.02 15.94 17.50
CA LEU A 78 -9.18 15.24 18.06
C LEU A 78 -8.99 14.90 19.55
N SER A 79 -7.83 14.36 19.92
CA SER A 79 -7.50 14.03 21.31
C SER A 79 -7.40 15.27 22.20
N ARG A 80 -7.05 16.45 21.67
CA ARG A 80 -7.14 17.72 22.42
C ARG A 80 -8.58 18.06 22.78
N CYS A 81 -9.52 17.93 21.84
CA CYS A 81 -10.95 18.14 22.13
C CYS A 81 -11.46 17.10 23.14
N TYR A 82 -11.09 15.85 22.98
CA TYR A 82 -11.44 14.77 23.91
C TYR A 82 -10.87 15.00 25.32
N ARG A 83 -9.62 15.48 25.43
CA ARG A 83 -9.02 15.89 26.72
C ARG A 83 -9.76 17.04 27.38
N ARG A 84 -10.22 18.04 26.61
CA ARG A 84 -11.04 19.14 27.14
C ARG A 84 -12.35 18.61 27.72
N TYR A 85 -13.03 17.72 27.00
CA TYR A 85 -14.24 17.05 27.45
C TYR A 85 -14.03 16.23 28.74
N LEU A 86 -12.96 15.44 28.81
CA LEU A 86 -12.61 14.64 30.00
C LEU A 86 -12.30 15.51 31.22
N LYS A 87 -11.60 16.63 31.00
CA LYS A 87 -11.27 17.60 32.06
C LYS A 87 -12.53 18.24 32.64
N GLU A 88 -13.51 18.57 31.82
CA GLU A 88 -14.83 19.05 32.28
C GLU A 88 -15.56 18.00 33.14
N LYS A 89 -15.48 16.72 32.77
CA LYS A 89 -16.10 15.62 33.53
C LYS A 89 -15.36 15.21 34.82
N LYS A 90 -14.22 15.84 35.17
CA LYS A 90 -13.37 15.47 36.34
C LYS A 90 -13.00 13.98 36.44
N ILE A 91 -13.08 13.24 35.33
CA ILE A 91 -12.65 11.84 35.29
C ILE A 91 -11.12 11.86 35.21
N SER A 92 -10.46 11.54 36.32
CA SER A 92 -9.02 11.42 36.40
C SER A 92 -8.55 10.11 35.73
N LEU A 93 -8.57 10.08 34.40
CA LEU A 93 -7.86 9.04 33.67
C LEU A 93 -6.36 9.25 33.92
N ARG A 94 -5.83 8.51 34.90
CA ARG A 94 -4.40 8.24 35.09
C ARG A 94 -3.82 7.46 33.90
N GLU A 95 -4.68 7.03 32.98
CA GLU A 95 -4.34 6.42 31.71
C GLU A 95 -3.71 7.47 30.78
N LYS A 96 -2.41 7.31 30.51
CA LYS A 96 -1.68 8.05 29.47
C LYS A 96 -2.48 7.93 28.17
N VAL A 97 -3.11 9.02 27.73
CA VAL A 97 -3.59 9.13 26.35
C VAL A 97 -2.33 9.06 25.48
N ASP A 98 -2.08 7.90 24.87
CA ASP A 98 -0.92 7.68 24.03
C ASP A 98 -0.92 8.74 22.91
N GLU A 99 0.13 9.54 22.86
CA GLU A 99 0.25 10.71 21.97
C GLU A 99 0.48 10.31 20.50
N LYS A 100 0.77 9.03 20.29
CA LYS A 100 1.06 8.44 18.98
C LYS A 100 -0.21 7.89 18.33
N VAL A 101 -0.25 7.93 17.00
CA VAL A 101 -1.32 7.32 16.21
C VAL A 101 -1.33 5.81 16.50
N PRO A 102 -2.47 5.23 16.86
CA PRO A 102 -2.57 3.80 17.11
C PRO A 102 -2.61 3.01 15.79
N PHE A 103 -2.08 1.78 15.78
CA PHE A 103 -2.01 0.93 14.57
C PHE A 103 -3.35 0.69 13.86
N TRP A 104 -4.49 0.75 14.55
CA TRP A 104 -5.80 0.55 13.91
C TRP A 104 -6.18 1.66 12.94
N VAL A 105 -5.62 2.87 13.09
CA VAL A 105 -5.91 4.02 12.20
C VAL A 105 -5.45 3.77 10.75
N PRO A 106 -4.18 3.46 10.46
CA PRO A 106 -3.74 3.16 9.09
C PRO A 106 -4.42 1.91 8.51
N ILE A 107 -4.70 0.89 9.33
CA ILE A 107 -5.45 -0.30 8.89
C ILE A 107 -6.86 0.09 8.44
N THR A 108 -7.55 0.95 9.21
CA THR A 108 -8.89 1.44 8.84
C THR A 108 -8.84 2.24 7.54
N LEU A 109 -7.82 3.11 7.38
CA LEU A 109 -7.62 3.84 6.12
C LEU A 109 -7.38 2.91 4.94
N LEU A 110 -6.59 1.84 5.12
CA LEU A 110 -6.34 0.85 4.09
C LEU A 110 -7.63 0.12 3.68
N ILE A 111 -8.46 -0.28 4.65
CA ILE A 111 -9.77 -0.92 4.39
C ILE A 111 -10.69 0.04 3.61
N LEU A 112 -10.78 1.30 4.03
CA LEU A 112 -11.56 2.31 3.30
C LEU A 112 -11.05 2.51 1.87
N TYR A 113 -9.72 2.46 1.68
CA TYR A 113 -9.11 2.58 0.36
C TYR A 113 -9.39 1.37 -0.55
N LEU A 114 -9.46 0.16 0.02
CA LEU A 114 -9.89 -1.05 -0.69
C LEU A 114 -11.36 -0.96 -1.10
N ILE A 115 -12.24 -0.49 -0.21
CA ILE A 115 -13.67 -0.29 -0.52
C ILE A 115 -13.84 0.77 -1.63
N ALA A 116 -13.11 1.88 -1.54
CA ALA A 116 -13.12 2.91 -2.57
C ALA A 116 -12.65 2.36 -3.94
N GLY A 117 -11.62 1.53 -3.94
CA GLY A 117 -11.16 0.80 -5.13
C GLY A 117 -12.23 -0.13 -5.70
N SER A 118 -12.89 -0.91 -4.84
CA SER A 118 -13.96 -1.81 -5.24
C SER A 118 -15.08 -1.07 -5.97
N LEU A 119 -15.53 0.07 -5.44
CA LEU A 119 -16.54 0.91 -6.09
C LEU A 119 -16.05 1.49 -7.43
N LEU A 120 -14.80 1.95 -7.47
CA LEU A 120 -14.20 2.55 -8.66
C LEU A 120 -14.11 1.52 -9.81
N PHE A 121 -13.48 0.37 -9.57
CA PHE A 121 -13.26 -0.64 -10.60
C PHE A 121 -14.53 -1.41 -10.99
N ALA A 122 -15.47 -1.60 -10.07
CA ALA A 122 -16.76 -2.20 -10.41
C ALA A 122 -17.53 -1.35 -11.44
N THR A 123 -17.49 -0.02 -11.31
CA THR A 123 -18.15 0.88 -12.27
C THR A 123 -17.36 1.09 -13.56
N TRP A 124 -16.03 0.96 -13.51
CA TRP A 124 -15.16 1.24 -14.67
C TRP A 124 -14.98 0.05 -15.59
N GLU A 125 -14.70 -1.12 -15.01
CA GLU A 125 -14.38 -2.36 -15.73
C GLU A 125 -15.59 -3.30 -15.80
N GLY A 126 -16.68 -2.98 -15.09
CA GLY A 126 -17.90 -3.80 -15.05
C GLY A 126 -17.75 -5.08 -14.22
N TRP A 127 -16.70 -5.15 -13.39
CA TRP A 127 -16.46 -6.27 -12.49
C TRP A 127 -17.45 -6.29 -11.31
N SER A 128 -17.63 -7.45 -10.68
CA SER A 128 -18.37 -7.50 -9.42
C SER A 128 -17.62 -6.73 -8.33
N TYR A 129 -18.33 -6.26 -7.30
CA TYR A 129 -17.69 -5.59 -6.16
C TYR A 129 -16.66 -6.49 -5.47
N ILE A 130 -16.91 -7.81 -5.44
CA ILE A 130 -16.01 -8.79 -4.85
C ILE A 130 -14.74 -8.93 -5.70
N ASP A 131 -14.88 -9.08 -7.01
CA ASP A 131 -13.73 -9.19 -7.94
C ASP A 131 -12.88 -7.92 -7.91
N SER A 132 -13.53 -6.76 -7.81
CA SER A 132 -12.85 -5.46 -7.69
C SER A 132 -12.09 -5.32 -6.37
N ALA A 133 -12.67 -5.79 -5.26
CA ALA A 133 -12.00 -5.81 -3.96
C ALA A 133 -10.83 -6.82 -3.95
N TYR A 134 -11.03 -7.99 -4.54
CA TYR A 134 -10.01 -9.02 -4.73
C TYR A 134 -8.83 -8.48 -5.55
N PHE A 135 -9.11 -7.83 -6.68
CA PHE A 135 -8.11 -7.14 -7.49
C PHE A 135 -7.30 -6.15 -6.64
N SER A 136 -7.96 -5.20 -5.96
CA SER A 136 -7.27 -4.21 -5.12
C SER A 136 -6.41 -4.85 -4.02
N PHE A 137 -6.90 -5.91 -3.38
CA PHE A 137 -6.16 -6.62 -2.33
C PHE A 137 -4.90 -7.33 -2.87
N ILE A 138 -5.05 -8.16 -3.91
CA ILE A 138 -3.92 -8.89 -4.54
C ILE A 138 -2.86 -7.92 -5.09
N THR A 139 -3.32 -6.78 -5.58
CA THR A 139 -2.49 -5.71 -6.10
C THR A 139 -1.67 -5.04 -5.00
N PHE A 140 -2.29 -4.62 -3.90
CA PHE A 140 -1.60 -3.88 -2.83
C PHE A 140 -0.75 -4.76 -1.92
N THR A 141 -1.11 -6.04 -1.81
CA THR A 141 -0.25 -7.05 -1.20
C THR A 141 0.94 -7.41 -2.09
N THR A 142 1.05 -6.83 -3.29
CA THR A 142 2.10 -7.10 -4.29
C THR A 142 2.17 -8.57 -4.71
N ILE A 143 1.08 -9.33 -4.53
CA ILE A 143 0.97 -10.71 -5.02
C ILE A 143 0.84 -10.71 -6.54
N GLY A 144 0.00 -9.82 -7.07
CA GLY A 144 -0.03 -9.51 -8.50
C GLY A 144 -0.32 -10.71 -9.41
N PHE A 145 -1.36 -11.51 -9.15
CA PHE A 145 -1.68 -12.67 -10.00
C PHE A 145 -1.92 -12.33 -11.48
N GLY A 146 -2.41 -11.13 -11.77
CA GLY A 146 -2.62 -10.66 -13.15
C GLY A 146 -3.78 -11.35 -13.87
N ASP A 147 -4.65 -12.02 -13.12
CA ASP A 147 -5.92 -12.61 -13.56
C ASP A 147 -7.00 -11.56 -13.81
N LEU A 148 -6.98 -10.46 -13.05
CA LEU A 148 -7.77 -9.27 -13.29
C LEU A 148 -6.82 -8.07 -13.46
N VAL A 149 -6.92 -7.38 -14.60
CA VAL A 149 -6.13 -6.19 -14.88
C VAL A 149 -7.01 -5.13 -15.56
N PRO A 150 -7.02 -3.88 -15.06
CA PRO A 150 -7.88 -2.84 -15.61
C PRO A 150 -7.41 -2.43 -17.01
N GLY A 151 -8.37 -2.17 -17.89
CA GLY A 151 -8.10 -1.78 -19.28
C GLY A 151 -7.94 -2.94 -20.25
N GLU A 152 -8.35 -4.15 -19.87
CA GLU A 152 -8.34 -5.34 -20.74
C GLU A 152 -9.50 -5.35 -21.76
N THR A 153 -10.69 -4.88 -21.38
CA THR A 153 -11.93 -5.11 -22.15
C THR A 153 -12.42 -3.91 -22.96
N THR A 154 -11.92 -2.69 -22.71
CA THR A 154 -12.37 -1.48 -23.43
C THR A 154 -11.44 -1.09 -24.58
N ILE A 155 -11.88 -1.39 -25.80
CA ILE A 155 -11.35 -0.86 -27.07
C ILE A 155 -11.50 0.68 -27.15
N THR A 156 -12.29 1.29 -26.25
CA THR A 156 -12.49 2.73 -26.12
C THR A 156 -11.40 3.38 -25.27
N HIS A 157 -10.35 3.83 -25.96
CA HIS A 157 -9.30 4.72 -25.46
C HIS A 157 -9.87 6.03 -24.87
N ARG A 158 -10.32 6.04 -23.61
CA ARG A 158 -10.28 7.27 -22.80
C ARG A 158 -8.90 7.39 -22.17
N ASN A 159 -8.11 8.31 -22.71
CA ASN A 159 -6.70 8.56 -22.40
C ASN A 159 -6.37 8.85 -20.92
N GLY A 160 -7.36 8.98 -20.03
CA GLY A 160 -7.16 9.29 -18.60
C GLY A 160 -7.31 8.13 -17.62
N ARG A 161 -7.96 7.01 -17.98
CA ARG A 161 -8.29 5.95 -17.01
C ARG A 161 -7.05 5.17 -16.54
N SER A 162 -6.14 4.88 -17.44
CA SER A 162 -4.88 4.17 -17.16
C SER A 162 -3.93 4.98 -16.28
N LEU A 163 -3.89 6.31 -16.45
CA LEU A 163 -3.14 7.20 -15.56
C LEU A 163 -3.72 7.21 -14.15
N ILE A 164 -5.05 7.32 -14.02
CA ILE A 164 -5.71 7.29 -12.71
C ILE A 164 -5.49 5.93 -12.03
N CYS A 165 -5.55 4.84 -12.80
CA CYS A 165 -5.21 3.51 -12.30
C CYS A 165 -3.76 3.45 -11.79
N ALA A 166 -2.78 3.92 -12.58
CA ALA A 166 -1.38 3.95 -12.16
C ALA A 166 -1.19 4.79 -10.87
N MET A 167 -1.86 5.93 -10.75
CA MET A 167 -1.85 6.74 -9.53
C MET A 167 -2.49 6.01 -8.33
N TYR A 168 -3.60 5.30 -8.56
CA TYR A 168 -4.24 4.45 -7.55
C TYR A 168 -3.30 3.34 -7.08
N LEU A 169 -2.59 2.68 -8.00
CA LEU A 169 -1.59 1.67 -7.66
C LEU A 169 -0.46 2.25 -6.79
N LEU A 170 0.13 3.37 -7.21
CA LEU A 170 1.22 4.02 -6.48
C LEU A 170 0.80 4.46 -5.08
N PHE A 171 -0.38 5.07 -4.95
CA PHE A 171 -0.90 5.51 -3.66
C PHE A 171 -1.29 4.34 -2.74
N GLY A 172 -1.84 3.25 -3.29
CA GLY A 172 -2.18 2.06 -2.51
C GLY A 172 -0.96 1.33 -1.94
N VAL A 173 0.10 1.19 -2.73
CA VAL A 173 1.38 0.63 -2.25
C VAL A 173 1.98 1.53 -1.16
N MET A 174 1.83 2.85 -1.29
CA MET A 174 2.24 3.79 -0.24
C MET A 174 1.46 3.62 1.06
N LEU A 175 0.14 3.53 1.00
CA LEU A 175 -0.70 3.35 2.19
C LEU A 175 -0.41 2.01 2.88
N THR A 176 -0.12 0.98 2.10
CA THR A 176 0.29 -0.34 2.59
C THR A 176 1.65 -0.26 3.29
N ALA A 177 2.65 0.39 2.68
CA ALA A 177 3.96 0.61 3.29
C ALA A 177 3.88 1.41 4.60
N LEU A 178 3.05 2.46 4.63
CA LEU A 178 2.79 3.24 5.86
C LEU A 178 2.15 2.38 6.95
N SER A 179 1.20 1.52 6.59
CA SER A 179 0.56 0.60 7.52
C SER A 179 1.58 -0.37 8.14
N PHE A 180 2.45 -0.97 7.31
CA PHE A 180 3.53 -1.82 7.80
C PHE A 180 4.51 -1.07 8.72
N LYS A 181 4.91 0.15 8.35
CA LYS A 181 5.80 0.98 9.17
C LYS A 181 5.21 1.24 10.56
N LEU A 182 3.94 1.64 10.64
CA LEU A 182 3.27 1.93 11.91
C LEU A 182 3.07 0.66 12.77
N ILE A 183 2.79 -0.48 12.13
CA ILE A 183 2.73 -1.77 12.83
C ILE A 183 4.10 -2.14 13.41
N GLN A 184 5.19 -1.95 12.65
CA GLN A 184 6.55 -2.20 13.15
C GLN A 184 6.90 -1.30 14.33
N GLU A 185 6.59 0.00 14.26
CA GLU A 185 6.78 0.92 15.37
C GLU A 185 6.00 0.52 16.64
N ASP A 186 4.83 -0.12 16.50
CA ASP A 186 4.06 -0.65 17.63
C ASP A 186 4.67 -1.94 18.19
N ILE A 187 5.12 -2.85 17.33
CA ILE A 187 5.79 -4.08 17.74
C ILE A 187 7.05 -3.76 18.54
N ASP A 188 7.88 -2.81 18.08
CA ASP A 188 9.09 -2.39 18.78
C ASP A 188 8.78 -1.75 20.14
N ARG A 189 7.67 -1.01 20.24
CA ARG A 189 7.16 -0.47 21.51
C ARG A 189 6.70 -1.57 22.46
N ILE A 190 5.95 -2.56 21.99
CA ILE A 190 5.52 -3.69 22.82
C ILE A 190 6.74 -4.46 23.30
N LYS A 191 7.69 -4.74 22.41
CA LYS A 191 8.95 -5.43 22.72
C LYS A 191 9.73 -4.70 23.81
N SER A 192 9.94 -3.40 23.69
CA SER A 192 10.66 -2.61 24.71
C SER A 192 9.93 -2.61 26.06
N ARG A 193 8.60 -2.46 26.09
CA ARG A 193 7.80 -2.57 27.34
C ARG A 193 7.93 -3.95 27.98
N LEU A 194 7.94 -5.02 27.17
CA LEU A 194 8.10 -6.40 27.66
C LEU A 194 9.51 -6.62 28.21
N LEU A 195 10.55 -6.17 27.50
CA LEU A 195 11.94 -6.29 27.95
C LEU A 195 12.18 -5.56 29.27
N GLN A 196 11.59 -4.37 29.44
CA GLN A 196 11.61 -3.64 30.71
C GLN A 196 10.90 -4.40 31.82
N ARG A 197 9.72 -4.97 31.55
CA ARG A 197 8.98 -5.79 32.53
C ARG A 197 9.71 -7.08 32.90
N LEU A 198 10.46 -7.67 31.97
CA LEU A 198 11.24 -8.88 32.19
C LEU A 198 12.61 -8.60 32.85
N GLY A 199 12.99 -7.33 33.06
CA GLY A 199 14.26 -6.94 33.69
C GLY A 199 15.51 -7.27 32.86
N ILE A 200 15.35 -7.66 31.59
CA ILE A 200 16.45 -8.14 30.72
C ILE A 200 17.34 -6.98 30.26
N GLU A 201 16.83 -5.74 30.28
CA GLU A 201 17.58 -4.54 29.85
C GLU A 201 18.85 -4.30 30.69
N HIS A 202 18.81 -4.64 32.00
CA HIS A 202 19.99 -4.55 32.87
C HIS A 202 21.06 -5.63 32.58
N VAL A 203 20.66 -6.82 32.14
CA VAL A 203 21.59 -7.94 31.88
C VAL A 203 22.35 -7.70 30.57
N HIS A 204 21.68 -7.24 29.52
CA HIS A 204 22.32 -7.02 28.21
C HIS A 204 23.35 -5.86 28.23
N LEU A 205 23.06 -4.77 28.95
CA LEU A 205 24.00 -3.64 29.10
C LEU A 205 25.23 -3.99 29.97
N SER A 206 25.10 -4.94 30.90
CA SER A 206 26.22 -5.43 31.71
C SER A 206 27.15 -6.39 30.96
N SER A 207 26.64 -7.10 29.96
CA SER A 207 27.42 -8.02 29.11
C SER A 207 28.15 -7.31 27.97
N ILE A 208 27.66 -6.16 27.50
CA ILE A 208 28.32 -5.36 26.43
C ILE A 208 29.42 -4.47 27.01
N LYS A 209 29.36 -4.13 28.32
CA LYS A 209 30.38 -3.34 29.01
C LYS A 209 31.54 -4.16 29.59
N ARG A 210 31.59 -5.47 29.34
CA ARG A 210 32.62 -6.38 29.87
C ARG A 210 33.52 -6.91 28.77
#